data_AF-A0A382LMZ5-F1
#
_entry.id   AF-A0A382LMZ5-F1
#
_cell.length_a   1.000
_cell.length_b   1.000
_cell.length_c   1.000
_cell.angle_alpha   90.00
_cell.angle_beta   90.00
_cell.angle_gamma   90.00
#
_symmetry.space_group_name_H-M   'P 1'
#
loop_
_entity.id
_entity.type
_entity.pdbx_description
1 polymer ?
#
loop_
_entity_poly.entity_id
_entity_poly.type
_entity_poly.pdbx_seq_one_letter_code
_entity_poly.pdbx_strand_id
1 'polypeptide(L)'
;MNLKNPKQLILNNLEEEKSCFKELMAKLKEQKTAIASQDQERVLQIIEEKSALIEKFKKLEEEVETQLQLLSPKDMEGLAQDGGMLKESLESLLETIIRMEEECEEQIGSKMRDVEKRILGLQEGKKIGEGYGRYPKIRPLISKTI
;
A
#
# COMPACT_ATOMS: atom_id res chain seq x y z
N MET A 1 -11.53 34.83 -23.54
CA MET A 1 -11.39 33.51 -22.90
C MET A 1 -10.20 32.83 -23.57
N ASN A 2 -9.11 32.61 -22.83
CA ASN A 2 -7.91 31.96 -23.37
C ASN A 2 -8.22 30.46 -23.46
N LEU A 3 -8.65 29.98 -24.63
CA LEU A 3 -8.72 28.55 -24.93
C LEU A 3 -7.27 28.05 -24.88
N LYS A 4 -6.85 27.52 -23.72
CA LYS A 4 -5.56 26.82 -23.61
C LYS A 4 -5.59 25.72 -24.68
N ASN A 5 -4.55 25.67 -25.52
CA ASN A 5 -4.38 24.64 -26.53
C ASN A 5 -4.50 23.25 -25.84
N PRO A 6 -5.31 22.31 -26.37
CA PRO A 6 -5.45 20.96 -25.83
C PRO A 6 -4.10 20.28 -25.53
N LYS A 7 -3.08 20.50 -26.37
CA LYS A 7 -1.71 20.01 -26.13
C LYS A 7 -1.13 20.50 -24.80
N GLN A 8 -1.31 21.79 -24.49
CA GLN A 8 -0.79 22.39 -23.26
C GLN A 8 -1.57 21.90 -22.03
N LEU A 9 -2.86 21.61 -22.18
CA LEU A 9 -3.67 21.04 -21.10
C LEU A 9 -3.18 19.63 -20.76
N ILE A 10 -2.91 18.79 -21.77
CA ILE A 10 -2.37 17.45 -21.57
C ILE A 10 -1.03 17.51 -20.84
N LEU A 11 -0.11 18.37 -21.27
CA LEU A 11 1.19 18.52 -20.60
C LEU A 11 1.06 18.98 -19.15
N ASN A 12 0.11 19.86 -18.84
CA ASN A 12 -0.14 20.27 -17.45
C ASN A 12 -0.71 19.12 -16.62
N ASN A 13 -1.63 18.33 -17.18
CA ASN A 13 -2.23 17.18 -16.49
C ASN A 13 -1.17 16.10 -16.21
N LEU A 14 -0.28 15.83 -17.16
CA LEU A 14 0.84 14.89 -16.99
C LEU A 14 1.87 15.37 -15.94
N GLU A 15 2.10 16.68 -15.82
CA GLU A 15 2.92 17.23 -14.72
C GLU A 15 2.21 17.12 -13.36
N GLU A 16 0.90 17.31 -13.33
CA GLU A 16 0.11 17.08 -12.11
C GLU A 16 0.12 15.59 -11.71
N GLU A 17 0.03 14.69 -12.69
CA GLU A 17 0.17 13.25 -12.52
C GLU A 17 1.52 12.89 -11.89
N LYS A 18 2.60 13.47 -12.41
CA LYS A 18 3.96 13.31 -11.86
C LYS A 18 4.05 13.80 -10.41
N SER A 19 3.36 14.89 -10.07
CA SER A 19 3.28 15.35 -8.68
C SER A 19 2.53 14.36 -7.80
N CYS A 20 1.43 13.78 -8.30
CA CYS A 20 0.66 12.75 -7.61
C CYS A 20 1.51 11.51 -7.32
N PHE A 21 2.31 11.05 -8.29
CA PHE A 21 3.24 9.94 -8.10
C PHE A 21 4.30 10.22 -7.04
N LYS A 22 4.86 11.43 -7.01
CA LYS A 22 5.81 11.81 -5.94
C LYS A 22 5.16 11.80 -4.56
N GLU A 23 3.91 12.24 -4.46
CA GLU A 23 3.16 12.18 -3.21
C GLU A 23 2.87 10.74 -2.80
N LEU A 24 2.45 9.89 -3.73
CA LEU A 24 2.23 8.46 -3.50
C LEU A 24 3.51 7.75 -3.05
N MET A 25 4.66 8.07 -3.65
CA MET A 25 5.96 7.58 -3.20
C MET A 25 6.31 8.01 -1.77
N ALA A 26 5.98 9.25 -1.38
CA ALA A 26 6.19 9.71 -0.01
C ALA A 26 5.32 8.91 0.97
N LYS A 27 4.05 8.67 0.62
CA LYS A 27 3.13 7.82 1.39
C LYS A 27 3.62 6.38 1.51
N LEU A 28 4.19 5.81 0.45
CA LEU A 28 4.77 4.48 0.49
C LEU A 28 5.99 4.37 1.42
N LYS A 29 6.86 5.37 1.45
CA LYS A 29 7.97 5.43 2.42
C LYS A 29 7.47 5.51 3.85
N GLU A 30 6.41 6.28 4.07
CA GLU A 30 5.74 6.40 5.35
C GLU A 30 5.12 5.06 5.78
N GLN A 31 4.42 4.39 4.85
CA GLN A 31 3.83 3.07 5.07
C GLN A 31 4.88 2.05 5.48
N LYS A 32 6.02 2.01 4.78
CA LYS A 32 7.15 1.12 5.11
C LYS A 32 7.64 1.34 6.54
N THR A 33 7.70 2.60 6.98
CA THR A 33 8.13 2.97 8.33
C THR A 33 7.07 2.56 9.37
N ALA A 34 5.80 2.82 9.10
CA ALA A 34 4.67 2.43 9.96
C ALA A 34 4.54 0.90 10.10
N ILE A 35 4.74 0.17 9.00
CA ILE A 35 4.86 -1.29 9.02
C ILE A 35 5.99 -1.68 9.96
N ALA A 36 7.20 -1.12 9.79
CA ALA A 36 8.36 -1.46 10.62
C ALA A 36 8.10 -1.23 12.12
N SER A 37 7.49 -0.09 12.49
CA SER A 37 7.12 0.26 13.87
C SER A 37 5.90 -0.49 14.42
N GLN A 38 5.25 -1.35 13.62
CA GLN A 38 4.01 -2.06 13.98
C GLN A 38 2.82 -1.13 14.28
N ASP A 39 2.82 0.06 13.68
CA ASP A 39 1.74 1.03 13.81
C ASP A 39 0.61 0.72 12.81
N GLN A 40 -0.30 -0.16 13.21
CA GLN A 40 -1.40 -0.63 12.36
C GLN A 40 -2.39 0.49 12.02
N GLU A 41 -2.67 1.39 12.97
CA GLU A 41 -3.60 2.49 12.75
C GLU A 41 -3.06 3.44 11.68
N ARG A 42 -1.77 3.80 11.76
CA ARG A 42 -1.15 4.64 10.73
C ARG A 42 -1.09 3.94 9.37
N VAL A 43 -0.82 2.64 9.32
CA VAL A 43 -0.85 1.88 8.05
C VAL A 43 -2.23 1.96 7.39
N LEU A 44 -3.32 1.82 8.15
CA LEU A 44 -4.68 1.92 7.61
C LEU A 44 -4.99 3.34 7.09
N GLN A 45 -4.64 4.38 7.85
CA GLN A 45 -4.80 5.77 7.41
C GLN A 45 -4.04 6.05 6.11
N ILE A 46 -2.80 5.56 5.99
CA ILE A 46 -2.01 5.74 4.77
C ILE A 46 -2.67 5.03 3.57
N ILE A 47 -3.28 3.86 3.75
CA ILE A 47 -4.00 3.17 2.67
C ILE A 47 -5.19 4.00 2.17
N GLU A 48 -5.93 4.65 3.08
CA GLU A 48 -7.03 5.55 2.72
C GLU A 48 -6.51 6.79 1.97
N GLU A 49 -5.44 7.41 2.48
CA GLU A 49 -4.78 8.55 1.82
C GLU A 49 -4.30 8.19 0.39
N LYS A 50 -3.68 7.01 0.21
CA LYS A 50 -3.27 6.50 -1.12
C LYS A 50 -4.48 6.28 -2.03
N SER A 51 -5.58 5.77 -1.51
CA SER A 51 -6.81 5.54 -2.29
C SER A 51 -7.37 6.84 -2.87
N ALA A 52 -7.33 7.94 -2.09
CA ALA A 52 -7.71 9.26 -2.59
C ALA A 52 -6.80 9.77 -3.71
N LEU A 53 -5.49 9.52 -3.62
CA LEU A 53 -4.53 9.85 -4.69
C LEU A 53 -4.79 9.05 -5.97
N ILE A 54 -5.12 7.76 -5.85
CA ILE A 54 -5.47 6.90 -6.99
C ILE A 54 -6.76 7.39 -7.67
N GLU A 55 -7.76 7.83 -6.91
CA GLU A 55 -8.99 8.40 -7.49
C GLU A 55 -8.73 9.75 -8.17
N LYS A 56 -7.81 10.57 -7.65
CA LYS A 56 -7.36 11.78 -8.33
C LYS A 56 -6.66 11.44 -9.65
N PHE A 57 -5.82 10.42 -9.65
CA PHE A 57 -5.10 9.94 -10.82
C PHE A 57 -6.04 9.49 -11.94
N LYS A 58 -7.05 8.67 -11.65
CA LYS A 58 -8.04 8.23 -12.64
C LYS A 58 -8.74 9.40 -13.34
N LYS A 59 -9.07 10.46 -12.59
CA LYS A 59 -9.68 11.67 -13.16
C LYS A 59 -8.74 12.40 -14.12
N LEU A 60 -7.45 12.46 -13.79
CA LEU A 60 -6.43 13.05 -14.67
C LEU A 60 -6.26 12.23 -15.95
N GLU A 61 -6.26 10.90 -15.84
CA GLU A 61 -6.22 10.01 -17.01
C GLU A 61 -7.44 10.20 -17.92
N GLU A 62 -8.65 10.23 -17.36
CA GLU A 62 -9.88 10.50 -18.11
C GLU A 62 -9.81 11.87 -18.82
N GLU A 63 -9.31 12.89 -18.14
CA GLU A 63 -9.17 14.23 -18.73
C GLU A 63 -8.10 14.27 -19.84
N VAL A 64 -6.98 13.55 -19.68
CA VAL A 64 -5.98 13.40 -20.75
C VAL A 64 -6.56 12.65 -21.95
N GLU A 65 -7.31 11.58 -21.74
CA GLU A 65 -7.93 10.80 -22.81
C GLU A 65 -8.93 11.64 -23.62
N THR A 66 -9.79 12.41 -22.95
CA THR A 66 -10.72 13.32 -23.64
C THR A 66 -10.01 14.39 -24.45
N GLN A 67 -8.90 14.93 -23.93
CA GLN A 67 -8.11 15.95 -24.63
C GLN A 67 -7.33 15.37 -25.81
N LEU A 68 -6.85 14.13 -25.71
CA LEU A 68 -6.17 13.43 -26.80
C LEU A 68 -7.08 13.25 -28.03
N GLN A 69 -8.37 12.96 -27.81
CA GLN A 69 -9.36 12.83 -28.89
C GLN A 69 -9.58 14.14 -29.68
N LEU A 70 -9.23 15.29 -29.09
CA LEU A 70 -9.40 16.62 -29.70
C LEU A 70 -8.15 17.10 -30.45
N LEU A 71 -7.03 16.37 -30.39
CA LEU A 71 -5.79 16.78 -31.03
C LEU A 71 -5.78 16.52 -32.55
N SER A 72 -5.17 17.44 -33.28
CA SER A 72 -4.81 17.19 -34.68
C SER A 72 -3.58 16.27 -34.78
N PRO A 73 -3.37 15.56 -35.90
CA PRO A 73 -2.18 14.72 -36.09
C PRO A 73 -0.86 15.48 -35.89
N LYS A 74 -0.80 16.76 -36.28
CA LYS A 74 0.37 17.62 -36.10
C LYS A 74 0.63 17.94 -34.63
N ASP A 75 -0.44 18.15 -33.85
CA ASP A 75 -0.33 18.42 -32.42
C ASP A 75 0.03 17.16 -31.64
N MET A 76 -0.41 15.97 -32.08
CA MET A 76 0.02 14.68 -31.51
C MET A 76 1.53 14.46 -31.70
N GLU A 77 2.04 14.73 -32.89
CA GLU A 77 3.48 14.57 -33.20
C GLU A 77 4.32 15.55 -32.36
N GLY A 78 3.83 16.79 -32.22
CA GLY A 78 4.44 17.77 -31.33
C GLY A 78 4.32 17.41 -29.85
N LEU A 79 3.26 16.72 -29.42
CA LEU A 79 3.10 16.23 -28.04
C LEU A 79 4.05 15.08 -27.75
N ALA A 80 4.26 14.17 -28.71
CA ALA A 80 5.22 13.08 -28.58
C ALA A 80 6.67 13.59 -28.42
N GLN A 81 7.05 14.65 -29.15
CA GLN A 81 8.35 15.29 -28.97
C GLN A 81 8.48 16.00 -27.62
N ASP A 82 7.52 16.85 -27.26
CA ASP A 82 7.61 17.67 -26.03
C ASP A 82 7.41 16.83 -24.76
N GLY A 83 6.57 15.79 -24.84
CA GLY A 83 6.20 14.92 -23.73
C GLY A 83 7.13 13.73 -23.52
N GLY A 84 8.12 13.49 -24.39
CA GLY A 84 8.98 12.31 -24.31
C GLY A 84 9.69 12.15 -22.97
N MET A 85 10.39 13.19 -22.50
CA MET A 85 11.06 13.16 -21.18
C MET A 85 10.07 13.02 -20.02
N LEU A 86 8.87 13.60 -20.15
CA LEU A 86 7.85 13.53 -19.11
C LEU A 86 7.28 12.11 -19.01
N LYS A 87 7.03 11.48 -20.14
CA LYS A 87 6.61 10.07 -20.24
C LYS A 87 7.62 9.14 -19.61
N GLU A 88 8.90 9.24 -20.00
CA GLU A 88 9.97 8.41 -19.40
C GLU A 88 10.06 8.60 -17.88
N SER A 89 9.90 9.85 -17.41
CA SER A 89 9.88 10.14 -15.98
C SER A 89 8.67 9.54 -15.28
N LEU A 90 7.49 9.52 -15.89
CA LEU A 90 6.28 8.93 -15.33
C LEU A 90 6.39 7.40 -15.27
N GLU A 91 6.86 6.77 -16.35
CA GLU A 91 7.09 5.32 -16.42
C GLU A 91 8.09 4.87 -15.32
N SER A 92 9.21 5.58 -15.17
CA SER A 92 10.20 5.27 -14.14
C SER A 92 9.66 5.45 -12.70
N LEU A 93 8.82 6.47 -12.48
CA LEU A 93 8.16 6.67 -11.18
C LEU A 93 7.18 5.53 -10.89
N LEU A 94 6.38 5.12 -11.88
CA LEU A 94 5.40 4.05 -11.75
C LEU A 94 6.07 2.71 -11.45
N GLU A 95 7.14 2.36 -12.18
CA GLU A 95 7.94 1.15 -11.88
C GLU A 95 8.48 1.16 -10.44
N THR A 96 8.94 2.32 -9.98
CA THR A 96 9.44 2.47 -8.61
C THR A 96 8.33 2.31 -7.58
N ILE A 97 7.13 2.85 -7.84
CA ILE A 97 5.95 2.72 -6.98
C ILE A 97 5.54 1.25 -6.87
N ILE A 98 5.48 0.52 -7.99
CA ILE A 98 5.12 -0.90 -8.02
C ILE A 98 6.09 -1.71 -7.14
N ARG A 99 7.40 -1.53 -7.33
CA ARG A 99 8.41 -2.21 -6.51
C ARG A 99 8.25 -1.90 -5.01
N MET A 100 7.93 -0.65 -4.67
CA MET A 100 7.73 -0.25 -3.27
C MET A 100 6.47 -0.87 -2.66
N GLU A 101 5.38 -1.03 -3.41
CA GLU A 101 4.17 -1.74 -2.97
C GLU A 101 4.46 -3.23 -2.74
N GLU A 102 5.17 -3.89 -3.66
CA GLU A 102 5.59 -5.29 -3.51
C GLU A 102 6.43 -5.49 -2.24
N GLU A 103 7.40 -4.60 -1.98
CA GLU A 103 8.20 -4.63 -0.74
C GLU A 103 7.35 -4.45 0.53
N CYS A 104 6.26 -3.68 0.47
CA CYS A 104 5.34 -3.51 1.59
C CYS A 104 4.50 -4.78 1.82
N GLU A 105 4.00 -5.38 0.73
CA GLU A 105 3.25 -6.64 0.77
C GLU A 105 4.10 -7.77 1.37
N GLU A 106 5.35 -7.93 0.92
CA GLU A 106 6.26 -8.94 1.44
C GLU A 106 6.52 -8.78 2.95
N GLN A 107 6.72 -7.54 3.41
CA GLN A 107 6.95 -7.25 4.83
C GLN A 107 5.72 -7.58 5.67
N ILE A 108 4.53 -7.19 5.22
CA ILE A 108 3.27 -7.53 5.91
C ILE A 108 3.10 -9.05 5.94
N GLY A 109 3.30 -9.73 4.81
CA GLY A 109 3.21 -11.19 4.72
C GLY A 109 4.18 -11.92 5.64
N SER A 110 5.42 -11.42 5.77
CA SER A 110 6.39 -11.97 6.72
C SER A 110 5.95 -11.81 8.17
N LYS A 111 5.46 -10.61 8.54
CA LYS A 111 4.95 -10.37 9.91
C LYS A 111 3.75 -11.23 10.24
N MET A 112 2.87 -11.48 9.27
CA MET A 112 1.70 -12.33 9.45
C MET A 112 2.09 -13.78 9.74
N ARG A 113 3.10 -14.33 9.04
CA ARG A 113 3.66 -15.66 9.34
C ARG A 113 4.28 -15.76 10.73
N ASP A 114 4.94 -14.70 11.20
CA ASP A 114 5.51 -14.68 12.55
C ASP A 114 4.43 -14.65 13.64
N VAL A 115 3.34 -13.92 13.40
CA VAL A 115 2.17 -13.91 14.29
C VAL A 115 1.52 -15.30 14.33
N GLU A 116 1.34 -15.95 13.18
CA GLU A 116 0.79 -17.31 13.10
C GLU A 116 1.63 -18.31 13.93
N LYS A 117 2.95 -18.31 13.77
CA LYS A 117 3.86 -19.15 14.57
C LYS A 117 3.72 -18.90 16.07
N ARG A 118 3.60 -17.63 16.50
CA ARG A 118 3.40 -17.29 17.91
C ARG A 118 2.06 -17.82 18.44
N ILE A 119 0.98 -17.71 17.65
CA ILE A 119 -0.33 -18.24 18.03
C ILE A 119 -0.27 -19.76 18.19
N LEU A 120 0.34 -20.47 17.24
CA LEU A 120 0.50 -21.94 17.31
C LEU A 120 1.28 -22.36 18.55
N GLY A 121 2.42 -21.71 18.83
CA GLY A 121 3.21 -21.98 20.03
C GLY A 121 2.45 -21.72 21.34
N LEU A 122 1.62 -20.66 21.38
CA LEU A 122 0.76 -20.39 22.53
C LEU A 122 -0.34 -21.45 22.71
N GLN A 123 -0.92 -21.95 21.62
CA GLN A 123 -1.92 -23.03 21.67
C GLN A 123 -1.30 -24.34 22.17
N GLU A 124 -0.09 -24.67 21.73
CA GLU A 124 0.67 -25.83 22.23
C GLU A 124 1.04 -25.67 23.70
N GLY A 125 1.56 -24.50 24.11
CA GLY A 125 1.87 -24.19 25.50
C GLY A 125 0.65 -24.27 26.42
N LYS A 126 -0.53 -23.82 25.96
CA LYS A 126 -1.80 -23.95 26.70
C LYS A 126 -2.15 -25.42 26.95
N LYS A 127 -2.02 -26.30 25.94
CA LYS A 127 -2.26 -27.76 26.10
C LYS A 127 -1.31 -28.37 27.14
N ILE A 128 -0.06 -27.93 27.18
CA ILE A 128 0.93 -28.40 28.16
C ILE A 128 0.57 -27.90 29.58
N GLY A 129 0.22 -26.62 29.73
CA GLY A 129 -0.14 -26.02 31.01
C GLY A 129 -1.39 -26.63 31.67
N GLU A 130 -2.37 -27.06 30.86
CA GLU A 130 -3.54 -27.82 31.34
C GLU A 130 -3.18 -29.17 31.97
N GLY A 131 -2.04 -29.76 31.61
CA GLY A 131 -1.51 -30.99 32.22
C GLY A 131 -0.89 -30.78 33.61
N TYR A 132 -0.28 -29.62 33.87
CA TYR A 132 0.39 -29.33 35.15
C TYR A 132 -0.54 -28.78 36.24
N GLY A 133 -1.72 -28.26 35.88
CA GLY A 133 -2.75 -27.79 36.82
C GLY A 133 -3.72 -28.88 37.33
N ARG A 134 -3.73 -30.07 36.71
CA ARG A 134 -4.53 -31.22 37.14
C ARG A 134 -3.72 -32.20 37.99
N TYR A 135 -3.16 -31.74 39.11
CA TYR A 135 -2.85 -32.70 40.17
C TYR A 135 -4.18 -33.29 40.67
N PRO A 136 -4.39 -34.63 40.63
CA PRO A 136 -5.47 -35.22 41.40
C PRO A 136 -5.18 -34.86 42.86
N LYS A 137 -6.07 -34.10 43.50
CA LYS A 137 -6.00 -33.85 44.94
C LYS A 137 -5.93 -35.22 45.62
N ILE A 138 -4.75 -35.59 46.12
CA ILE A 138 -4.59 -36.75 46.98
C ILE A 138 -5.42 -36.44 48.22
N ARG A 139 -6.66 -36.95 48.29
CA ARG A 139 -7.43 -36.92 49.54
C ARG A 139 -6.73 -37.88 50.49
N PRO A 140 -6.26 -37.43 51.67
CA PRO A 140 -5.78 -38.37 52.66
C PRO A 140 -6.95 -39.29 53.04
N LEU A 141 -6.75 -40.60 52.90
CA LEU A 141 -7.64 -41.62 53.42
C LEU A 141 -7.57 -41.55 54.95
N ILE A 142 -8.42 -40.72 55.56
CA ILE A 142 -8.69 -40.83 56.99
C ILE A 142 -9.48 -42.12 57.16
N SER A 143 -8.80 -43.19 57.53
CA SER A 143 -9.41 -44.44 57.98
C SER A 143 -10.26 -44.14 59.21
N LYS A 144 -11.58 -44.23 59.08
CA LYS A 144 -12.46 -44.36 60.24
C LYS A 144 -12.26 -45.76 60.80
N THR A 145 -11.42 -45.87 61.81
CA THR A 145 -11.45 -46.99 62.74
C THR A 145 -12.56 -46.71 63.75
N ILE A 146 -13.61 -47.53 63.75
CA ILE A 146 -14.46 -47.79 64.93
C ILE A 146 -14.15 -49.24 65.32
#